data_AF-A0AAW7YA35-F1
#
_entry.id   AF-A0AAW7YA35-F1
#
_cell.length_a   1.000
_cell.length_b   1.000
_cell.length_c   1.000
_cell.angle_alpha   90.00
_cell.angle_beta   90.00
_cell.angle_gamma   90.00
#
_symmetry.space_group_name_H-M   'P 1'
#
loop_
_entity.id
_entity.type
_entity.pdbx_description
1 polymer ?
#
loop_
_entity_poly.entity_id
_entity_poly.type
_entity_poly.pdbx_seq_one_letter_code
_entity_poly.pdbx_strand_id
1 'polypeptide(L)'
;MKKTLMALTLPALLVAQAAWADVMVKMPSNFEILATEQVRIKRATKQVALPEGDQHILVRFDSPTNPHSTAQSLGFVSSKPILVSFTAKDGEVVSLVPPRIDTQQEVKTFARQPTFKLVDAKGNTVAHESTKILFEGSPMTADYNAILADQIVSPAPVLSSTAVAGSGVAAVNAAQIDVNNLTPQQADALLRDLYKNADEKRRKDFMRWALGL
;
A
#
# COMPACT_ATOMS: atom_id res chain seq x y z
N MET A 1 8.91 54.59 -53.68
CA MET A 1 8.27 54.45 -52.35
C MET A 1 8.63 53.07 -51.80
N LYS A 2 9.44 53.02 -50.74
CA LYS A 2 9.93 51.79 -50.09
C LYS A 2 8.80 51.17 -49.25
N LYS A 3 8.51 49.89 -49.44
CA LYS A 3 7.58 49.13 -48.57
C LYS A 3 8.37 48.04 -47.85
N THR A 4 8.69 48.30 -46.59
CA THR A 4 9.19 47.33 -45.61
C THR A 4 8.00 46.85 -44.77
N LEU A 5 7.63 45.58 -44.86
CA LEU A 5 6.82 44.86 -43.86
C LEU A 5 7.55 43.53 -43.63
N MET A 6 8.43 43.43 -42.63
CA MET A 6 8.15 43.04 -41.24
C MET A 6 7.67 41.58 -41.16
N ALA A 7 8.65 40.66 -41.12
CA ALA A 7 8.44 39.25 -40.86
C ALA A 7 8.19 39.05 -39.36
N LEU A 8 6.99 38.58 -39.00
CA LEU A 8 6.61 38.23 -37.64
C LEU A 8 7.03 36.78 -37.39
N THR A 9 8.22 36.59 -36.82
CA THR A 9 8.70 35.28 -36.36
C THR A 9 8.07 34.95 -35.01
N LEU A 10 7.08 34.06 -35.00
CA LEU A 10 6.44 33.54 -33.80
C LEU A 10 7.31 32.42 -33.20
N PRO A 11 7.87 32.55 -31.98
CA PRO A 11 8.57 31.44 -31.35
C PRO A 11 7.53 30.44 -30.84
N ALA A 12 7.44 29.27 -31.48
CA ALA A 12 6.70 28.13 -30.96
C ALA A 12 7.39 27.63 -29.69
N LEU A 13 6.85 27.96 -28.52
CA LEU A 13 7.23 27.32 -27.26
C LEU A 13 6.79 25.84 -27.34
N LEU A 14 7.70 24.96 -27.71
CA LEU A 14 7.58 23.53 -27.42
C LEU A 14 7.68 23.37 -25.90
N VAL A 15 6.53 23.28 -25.23
CA VAL A 15 6.48 22.76 -23.86
C VAL A 15 6.82 21.27 -23.97
N ALA A 16 8.07 20.93 -23.66
CA ALA A 16 8.49 19.55 -23.48
C ALA A 16 7.66 18.98 -22.32
N GLN A 17 6.66 18.16 -22.64
CA GLN A 17 6.01 17.34 -21.63
C GLN A 17 7.07 16.37 -21.13
N ALA A 18 7.51 16.55 -19.88
CA ALA A 18 8.29 15.54 -19.19
C ALA A 18 7.40 14.29 -19.13
N ALA A 19 7.70 13.31 -19.97
CA ALA A 19 7.08 12.00 -19.87
C ALA A 19 7.65 11.36 -18.60
N TRP A 20 6.89 11.41 -17.50
CA TRP A 20 7.16 10.59 -16.33
C TRP A 20 7.02 9.13 -16.77
N ALA A 21 8.06 8.34 -16.56
CA ALA A 21 8.07 6.94 -16.93
C ALA A 21 7.41 6.14 -15.81
N ASP A 22 6.18 5.69 -16.06
CA ASP A 22 5.44 4.88 -15.10
C ASP A 22 6.25 3.64 -14.68
N VAL A 23 6.27 3.39 -13.37
CA VAL A 23 6.83 2.21 -12.72
C VAL A 23 5.87 1.06 -12.88
N MET A 24 6.34 -0.03 -13.49
CA MET A 24 5.51 -1.22 -13.72
C MET A 24 5.63 -2.17 -12.53
N VAL A 25 4.55 -2.32 -11.77
CA VAL A 25 4.47 -3.29 -10.68
C VAL A 25 3.89 -4.60 -11.21
N LYS A 26 4.59 -5.71 -10.98
CA LYS A 26 4.20 -7.06 -11.43
C LYS A 26 4.05 -8.02 -10.26
N MET A 27 2.95 -8.76 -10.27
CA MET A 27 2.64 -9.81 -9.31
C MET A 27 2.87 -11.20 -9.94
N PRO A 28 3.33 -12.17 -9.14
CA PRO A 28 3.39 -13.56 -9.53
C PRO A 28 1.97 -14.15 -9.67
N SER A 29 1.86 -15.36 -10.21
CA SER A 29 0.58 -16.04 -10.45
C SER A 29 -0.28 -16.19 -9.19
N ASN A 30 0.35 -16.32 -8.03
CA ASN A 30 -0.27 -16.53 -6.72
C ASN A 30 -0.52 -15.23 -5.93
N PHE A 31 -0.33 -14.04 -6.52
CA PHE A 31 -0.67 -12.76 -5.90
C PHE A 31 -1.50 -11.88 -6.82
N GLU A 32 -2.31 -11.01 -6.24
CA GLU A 32 -3.12 -10.03 -6.95
C GLU A 32 -3.05 -8.67 -6.28
N ILE A 33 -3.10 -7.62 -7.09
CA ILE A 33 -3.25 -6.24 -6.66
C ILE A 33 -4.74 -5.93 -6.55
N LEU A 34 -5.18 -5.57 -5.35
CA LEU A 34 -6.58 -5.27 -5.04
C LEU A 34 -6.89 -3.78 -5.22
N ALA A 35 -5.97 -2.91 -4.80
CA ALA A 35 -6.10 -1.46 -4.89
C ALA A 35 -4.71 -0.80 -4.90
N THR A 36 -4.65 0.42 -5.43
CA THR A 36 -3.47 1.29 -5.34
C THR A 36 -3.93 2.69 -5.00
N GLU A 37 -3.06 3.48 -4.39
CA GLU A 37 -3.39 4.84 -3.95
C GLU A 37 -3.71 5.77 -5.14
N GLN A 38 -2.86 5.74 -6.15
CA GLN A 38 -2.88 6.72 -7.24
C GLN A 38 -3.64 6.23 -8.48
N VAL A 39 -3.73 4.92 -8.69
CA VAL A 39 -4.46 4.32 -9.81
C VAL A 39 -5.64 3.50 -9.30
N ARG A 40 -6.85 3.95 -9.64
CA ARG A 40 -8.07 3.24 -9.22
C ARG A 40 -8.19 1.90 -9.95
N ILE A 41 -8.25 0.82 -9.18
CA ILE A 41 -8.44 -0.53 -9.68
C ILE A 41 -9.90 -0.96 -9.45
N LYS A 42 -10.60 -1.33 -10.53
CA LYS A 42 -11.99 -1.83 -10.46
C LYS A 42 -12.08 -3.32 -10.13
N ARG A 43 -11.06 -4.10 -10.55
CA ARG A 43 -10.98 -5.55 -10.38
C ARG A 43 -9.53 -5.93 -10.14
N ALA A 44 -9.32 -6.92 -9.29
CA ALA A 44 -7.97 -7.38 -8.96
C ALA A 44 -7.15 -7.68 -10.24
N THR A 45 -5.90 -7.23 -10.26
CA THR A 45 -5.02 -7.33 -11.43
C THR A 45 -3.65 -7.89 -11.03
N LYS A 46 -2.91 -8.43 -12.00
CA LYS A 46 -1.54 -8.92 -11.79
C LYS A 46 -0.48 -7.85 -12.04
N GLN A 47 -0.83 -6.77 -12.72
CA GLN A 47 0.10 -5.71 -13.02
C GLN A 47 -0.60 -4.36 -13.08
N VAL A 48 0.14 -3.31 -12.73
CA VAL A 48 -0.32 -1.93 -12.76
C VAL A 48 0.88 -1.01 -12.99
N ALA A 49 0.66 0.04 -13.77
CA ALA A 49 1.60 1.12 -13.96
C ALA A 49 1.29 2.18 -12.89
N LEU A 50 2.29 2.56 -12.09
CA LEU A 50 2.20 3.58 -11.05
C LEU A 50 3.19 4.70 -11.37
N PRO A 51 2.91 5.97 -11.04
CA PRO A 51 3.90 7.00 -11.24
C PRO A 51 5.04 6.86 -10.21
N GLU A 52 6.09 7.65 -10.39
CA GLU A 52 7.21 7.72 -9.46
C GLU A 52 6.77 8.21 -8.07
N GLY A 53 7.48 7.79 -7.02
CA GLY A 53 7.33 8.28 -5.66
C GLY A 53 6.95 7.19 -4.66
N ASP A 54 6.52 7.61 -3.47
CA ASP A 54 6.03 6.67 -2.45
C ASP A 54 4.68 6.09 -2.89
N GLN A 55 4.62 4.76 -2.88
CA GLN A 55 3.49 3.99 -3.36
C GLN A 55 2.94 3.10 -2.24
N HIS A 56 1.62 3.14 -2.09
CA HIS A 56 0.86 2.25 -1.24
C HIS A 56 -0.07 1.38 -2.09
N ILE A 57 0.08 0.06 -1.97
CA ILE A 57 -0.73 -0.91 -2.69
C ILE A 57 -1.32 -1.95 -1.74
N LEU A 58 -2.55 -2.39 -2.00
CA LEU A 58 -3.11 -3.58 -1.38
C LEU A 58 -2.88 -4.78 -2.28
N VAL A 59 -2.25 -5.81 -1.72
CA VAL A 59 -2.07 -7.10 -2.40
C VAL A 59 -2.70 -8.22 -1.59
N ARG A 60 -2.97 -9.34 -2.27
CA ARG A 60 -3.48 -10.56 -1.64
C ARG A 60 -2.82 -11.76 -2.27
N PHE A 61 -2.42 -12.72 -1.45
CA PHE A 61 -2.06 -14.05 -1.91
C PHE A 61 -3.33 -14.83 -2.26
N ASP A 62 -3.36 -15.42 -3.44
CA ASP A 62 -4.47 -16.27 -3.89
C ASP A 62 -3.91 -17.44 -4.70
N SER A 63 -4.11 -18.67 -4.20
CA SER A 63 -3.50 -19.87 -4.77
C SER A 63 -4.45 -21.07 -4.68
N PRO A 64 -4.41 -22.01 -5.64
CA PRO A 64 -5.01 -23.32 -5.47
C PRO A 64 -4.49 -24.01 -4.19
N THR A 65 -5.35 -24.75 -3.49
CA THR A 65 -4.97 -25.50 -2.28
C THR A 65 -3.85 -26.51 -2.54
N ASN A 66 -3.81 -27.09 -3.75
CA ASN A 66 -2.72 -27.96 -4.19
C ASN A 66 -1.98 -27.30 -5.35
N PRO A 67 -0.75 -26.78 -5.12
CA PRO A 67 -0.02 -26.00 -6.11
C PRO A 67 0.46 -26.83 -7.31
N HIS A 68 0.51 -28.17 -7.19
CA HIS A 68 0.91 -29.08 -8.26
C HIS A 68 -0.27 -29.82 -8.92
N SER A 69 -1.49 -29.61 -8.44
CA SER A 69 -2.67 -30.29 -8.99
C SER A 69 -3.18 -29.58 -10.22
N THR A 70 -3.39 -30.34 -11.29
CA THR A 70 -4.17 -29.90 -12.46
C THR A 70 -5.68 -30.07 -12.25
N ALA A 71 -6.10 -30.79 -11.21
CA ALA A 71 -7.49 -30.94 -10.84
C ALA A 71 -7.97 -29.70 -10.09
N GLN A 72 -8.95 -29.00 -10.67
CA GLN A 72 -9.56 -27.76 -10.16
C GLN A 72 -10.43 -27.96 -8.90
N SER A 73 -10.56 -29.20 -8.39
CA SER A 73 -11.55 -29.56 -7.38
C SER A 73 -11.17 -29.25 -5.93
N LEU A 74 -9.92 -28.87 -5.65
CA LEU A 74 -9.42 -28.70 -4.27
C LEU A 74 -9.61 -27.27 -3.71
N GLY A 75 -10.24 -26.38 -4.48
CA GLY A 75 -10.53 -25.01 -4.05
C GLY A 75 -9.31 -24.08 -4.01
N PHE A 76 -9.56 -22.82 -3.69
CA PHE A 76 -8.56 -21.76 -3.54
C PHE A 76 -8.40 -21.38 -2.07
N VAL A 77 -7.19 -20.94 -1.73
CA VAL A 77 -6.85 -20.37 -0.43
C VAL A 77 -6.30 -18.98 -0.67
N SER A 78 -6.96 -17.99 -0.06
CA SER A 78 -6.55 -16.59 -0.15
C SER A 78 -6.13 -16.06 1.23
N SER A 79 -5.17 -15.12 1.23
CA SER A 79 -4.79 -14.41 2.45
C SER A 79 -5.74 -13.26 2.78
N LYS A 80 -5.58 -12.69 3.98
CA LYS A 80 -6.06 -11.33 4.23
C LYS A 80 -5.31 -10.34 3.32
N PRO A 81 -5.90 -9.18 2.98
CA PRO A 81 -5.20 -8.12 2.26
C PRO A 81 -3.97 -7.64 3.03
N ILE A 82 -2.95 -7.25 2.28
CA ILE A 82 -1.66 -6.79 2.80
C ILE A 82 -1.40 -5.43 2.18
N LEU A 83 -1.21 -4.41 3.01
CA LEU A 83 -0.71 -3.12 2.59
C LEU A 83 0.79 -3.23 2.39
N VAL A 84 1.26 -2.85 1.21
CA VAL A 84 2.66 -2.79 0.85
C VAL A 84 3.00 -1.34 0.53
N SER A 85 3.99 -0.82 1.22
CA SER A 85 4.50 0.53 1.07
C SER A 85 5.93 0.46 0.55
N PHE A 86 6.23 1.13 -0.55
CA PHE A 86 7.57 1.16 -1.14
C PHE A 86 7.75 2.44 -1.96
N THR A 87 8.99 2.84 -2.17
CA THR A 87 9.32 3.97 -3.05
C THR A 87 9.61 3.47 -4.46
N ALA A 88 8.77 3.87 -5.41
CA ALA A 88 8.90 3.60 -6.83
C ALA A 88 9.82 4.65 -7.47
N LYS A 89 10.82 4.20 -8.26
CA LYS A 89 11.74 5.09 -8.99
C LYS A 89 11.39 5.08 -10.48
N ASP A 90 11.50 6.24 -11.12
CA ASP A 90 11.14 6.44 -12.54
C ASP A 90 11.69 5.34 -13.46
N GLY A 91 10.82 4.78 -14.30
CA GLY A 91 11.18 3.75 -15.29
C GLY A 91 11.57 2.38 -14.72
N GLU A 92 11.34 2.13 -13.43
CA GLU A 92 11.65 0.84 -12.79
C GLU A 92 10.53 -0.21 -13.04
N VAL A 93 10.90 -1.49 -13.02
CA VAL A 93 9.94 -2.60 -12.95
C VAL A 93 10.11 -3.26 -11.60
N VAL A 94 9.08 -3.21 -10.77
CA VAL A 94 9.08 -3.81 -9.44
C VAL A 94 8.26 -5.10 -9.48
N SER A 95 8.88 -6.21 -9.11
CA SER A 95 8.25 -7.53 -9.09
C SER A 95 8.16 -8.08 -7.68
N LEU A 96 7.00 -8.61 -7.30
CA LEU A 96 6.84 -9.33 -6.04
C LEU A 96 7.32 -10.77 -6.21
N VAL A 97 8.17 -11.23 -5.30
CA VAL A 97 8.75 -12.58 -5.32
C VAL A 97 8.44 -13.27 -3.98
N PRO A 98 7.51 -14.23 -3.95
CA PRO A 98 7.24 -15.03 -2.77
C PRO A 98 8.26 -16.18 -2.65
N PRO A 99 8.42 -16.79 -1.47
CA PRO A 99 9.18 -18.01 -1.32
C PRO A 99 8.53 -19.17 -2.10
N ARG A 100 9.30 -20.24 -2.30
CA ARG A 100 8.79 -21.47 -2.90
C ARG A 100 7.80 -22.14 -1.93
N ILE A 101 6.65 -22.55 -2.47
CA ILE A 101 5.55 -23.21 -1.74
C ILE A 101 5.16 -24.44 -2.56
N ASP A 102 5.41 -25.63 -2.04
CA ASP A 102 5.23 -26.89 -2.78
C ASP A 102 4.15 -27.79 -2.16
N THR A 103 3.82 -27.60 -0.89
CA THR A 103 2.83 -28.46 -0.19
C THR A 103 1.52 -27.74 0.11
N GLN A 104 0.42 -28.50 0.19
CA GLN A 104 -0.89 -27.93 0.56
C GLN A 104 -0.88 -27.28 1.95
N GLN A 105 -0.10 -27.83 2.87
CA GLN A 105 0.03 -27.30 4.22
C GLN A 105 0.83 -25.99 4.23
N GLU A 106 1.87 -25.87 3.41
CA GLU A 106 2.59 -24.62 3.20
C GLU A 106 1.67 -23.55 2.59
N VAL A 107 0.86 -23.87 1.58
CA VAL A 107 -0.12 -22.92 1.01
C VAL A 107 -1.04 -22.36 2.10
N LYS A 108 -1.62 -23.22 2.94
CA LYS A 108 -2.52 -22.81 4.02
C LYS A 108 -1.81 -21.98 5.09
N THR A 109 -0.56 -22.32 5.41
CA THR A 109 0.23 -21.60 6.41
C THR A 109 0.66 -20.23 5.88
N PHE A 110 1.11 -20.20 4.62
CA PHE A 110 1.50 -18.99 3.92
C PHE A 110 0.32 -18.03 3.76
N ALA A 111 -0.88 -18.52 3.44
CA ALA A 111 -2.07 -17.67 3.36
C ALA A 111 -2.40 -16.94 4.69
N ARG A 112 -2.03 -17.52 5.84
CA ARG A 112 -2.20 -16.86 7.16
C ARG A 112 -1.12 -15.83 7.44
N GLN A 113 0.10 -16.10 6.99
CA GLN A 113 1.27 -15.26 7.22
C GLN A 113 2.13 -15.17 5.95
N PRO A 114 1.66 -14.42 4.94
CA PRO A 114 2.37 -14.30 3.68
C PRO A 114 3.65 -13.50 3.86
N THR A 115 4.73 -13.95 3.24
CA THR A 115 6.04 -13.29 3.22
C THR A 115 6.52 -13.21 1.78
N PHE A 116 7.18 -12.12 1.41
CA PHE A 116 7.67 -11.93 0.04
C PHE A 116 8.79 -10.88 0.04
N LYS A 117 9.43 -10.73 -1.11
CA LYS A 117 10.37 -9.64 -1.39
C LYS A 117 9.86 -8.86 -2.58
N LEU A 118 10.21 -7.58 -2.64
CA LEU A 118 10.12 -6.80 -3.87
C LEU A 118 11.51 -6.78 -4.53
N VAL A 119 11.55 -6.99 -5.84
CA VAL A 119 12.80 -6.93 -6.62
C VAL A 119 12.64 -6.03 -7.83
N ASP A 120 13.71 -5.36 -8.22
CA ASP A 120 13.76 -4.56 -9.45
C ASP A 120 13.96 -5.47 -10.69
N ALA A 121 13.98 -4.86 -11.88
CA ALA A 121 14.26 -5.57 -13.14
C ALA A 121 15.64 -6.26 -13.19
N LYS A 122 16.57 -5.84 -12.33
CA LYS A 122 17.95 -6.36 -12.23
C LYS A 122 18.07 -7.43 -11.13
N GLY A 123 16.99 -7.71 -10.38
CA GLY A 123 16.97 -8.65 -9.26
C GLY A 123 17.46 -8.07 -7.93
N ASN A 124 17.69 -6.76 -7.82
CA ASN A 124 18.03 -6.11 -6.56
C ASN A 124 16.79 -6.00 -5.68
N THR A 125 16.96 -6.15 -4.36
CA THR A 125 15.84 -6.02 -3.43
C THR A 125 15.43 -4.56 -3.28
N VAL A 126 14.13 -4.30 -3.44
CA VAL A 126 13.49 -3.02 -3.18
C VAL A 126 13.02 -3.01 -1.72
N ALA A 127 13.44 -1.98 -0.98
CA ALA A 127 13.00 -1.76 0.39
C ALA A 127 11.49 -1.53 0.42
N HIS A 128 10.80 -2.22 1.31
CA HIS A 128 9.36 -2.12 1.44
C HIS A 128 8.93 -2.43 2.86
N GLU A 129 7.78 -1.89 3.24
CA GLU A 129 7.06 -2.26 4.44
C GLU A 129 5.81 -3.03 4.05
N SER A 130 5.45 -4.03 4.86
CA SER A 130 4.25 -4.83 4.61
C SER A 130 3.45 -5.01 5.89
N THR A 131 2.20 -4.59 5.90
CA THR A 131 1.30 -4.70 7.05
C THR A 131 0.03 -5.44 6.65
N LYS A 132 -0.38 -6.41 7.45
CA LYS A 132 -1.63 -7.14 7.21
C LYS A 132 -2.81 -6.26 7.61
N ILE A 133 -3.78 -6.14 6.73
CA ILE A 133 -4.99 -5.38 7.02
C ILE A 133 -6.01 -6.30 7.69
N LEU A 134 -6.43 -5.89 8.88
CA LEU A 134 -7.58 -6.47 9.54
C LEU A 134 -8.83 -5.74 9.04
N PHE A 135 -9.52 -6.37 8.10
CA PHE A 135 -10.78 -5.89 7.58
C PHE A 135 -11.92 -6.80 8.07
N GLU A 136 -12.99 -6.20 8.56
CA GLU A 136 -14.24 -6.88 8.90
C GLU A 136 -15.23 -6.75 7.75
N GLY A 137 -15.62 -7.88 7.15
CA GLY A 137 -16.59 -7.93 6.04
C GLY A 137 -16.29 -9.07 5.06
N SER A 138 -17.12 -9.17 4.00
CA SER A 138 -16.91 -10.16 2.95
C SER A 138 -15.84 -9.68 1.94
N PRO A 139 -14.78 -10.46 1.67
CA PRO A 139 -13.79 -10.14 0.65
C PRO A 139 -14.37 -9.95 -0.77
N MET A 140 -15.53 -10.54 -1.08
CA MET A 140 -16.14 -10.39 -2.42
C MET A 140 -16.79 -9.02 -2.64
N THR A 141 -17.25 -8.37 -1.57
CA THR A 141 -17.98 -7.10 -1.63
C THR A 141 -17.18 -5.93 -1.05
N ALA A 142 -15.93 -6.18 -0.65
CA ALA A 142 -15.08 -5.19 -0.02
C ALA A 142 -14.68 -4.09 -1.02
N ASP A 143 -14.82 -2.83 -0.62
CA ASP A 143 -14.20 -1.73 -1.35
C ASP A 143 -12.74 -1.58 -0.93
N TYR A 144 -11.85 -2.27 -1.65
CA TYR A 144 -10.43 -2.24 -1.36
C TYR A 144 -9.80 -0.85 -1.57
N ASN A 145 -10.35 0.00 -2.43
CA ASN A 145 -9.83 1.36 -2.60
C ASN A 145 -10.16 2.21 -1.36
N ALA A 146 -11.36 2.05 -0.80
CA ALA A 146 -11.73 2.71 0.46
C ALA A 146 -10.92 2.18 1.66
N ILE A 147 -10.70 0.86 1.73
CA ILE A 147 -9.87 0.24 2.77
C ILE A 147 -8.43 0.79 2.69
N LEU A 148 -7.85 0.87 1.49
CA LEU A 148 -6.51 1.43 1.32
C LEU A 148 -6.45 2.88 1.78
N ALA A 149 -7.40 3.72 1.37
CA ALA A 149 -7.46 5.12 1.78
C ALA A 149 -7.53 5.27 3.31
N ASP A 150 -8.35 4.45 3.99
CA ASP A 150 -8.45 4.46 5.45
C ASP A 150 -7.13 4.07 6.14
N GLN A 151 -6.38 3.11 5.57
CA GLN A 151 -5.11 2.65 6.13
C GLN A 151 -3.92 3.58 5.87
N ILE A 152 -3.98 4.43 4.83
CA ILE A 152 -2.95 5.46 4.61
C ILE A 152 -3.20 6.67 5.51
N VAL A 153 -4.48 6.98 5.81
CA VAL A 153 -4.86 8.10 6.69
C VAL A 153 -4.77 7.72 8.17
N SER A 154 -5.01 6.45 8.51
CA SER A 154 -4.84 5.91 9.87
C SER A 154 -3.43 5.34 10.02
N PRO A 155 -2.57 5.84 10.93
CA PRO A 155 -1.30 5.19 11.20
C PRO A 155 -1.57 3.81 11.83
N ALA A 156 -1.50 2.75 11.03
CA ALA A 156 -1.52 1.39 11.55
C ALA A 156 -0.25 1.17 12.40
N PRO A 157 -0.32 0.42 13.52
CA PRO A 157 0.85 0.10 14.32
C PRO A 157 1.76 -0.81 13.49
N VAL A 158 2.89 -0.24 13.05
CA VAL A 158 3.96 -0.97 12.38
C VAL A 158 4.49 -2.06 13.30
N LEU A 159 4.26 -3.32 12.94
CA LEU A 159 5.04 -4.43 13.46
C LEU A 159 6.35 -4.48 12.67
N SER A 160 7.26 -3.57 13.00
CA SER A 160 8.61 -3.53 12.44
C SER A 160 9.42 -4.72 12.96
N SER A 161 9.44 -5.81 12.20
CA SER A 161 10.47 -6.83 12.33
C SER A 161 11.63 -6.49 11.42
N THR A 162 12.68 -5.86 11.96
CA THR A 162 14.10 -6.24 11.81
C THR A 162 15.00 -5.18 12.42
N ALA A 163 15.79 -5.59 13.41
CA ALA A 163 16.94 -4.85 13.89
C ALA A 163 18.05 -4.86 12.82
N VAL A 164 18.66 -3.71 12.55
CA VAL A 164 20.13 -3.54 12.44
C VAL A 164 20.48 -2.05 12.57
N ALA A 165 21.48 -1.80 13.41
CA ALA A 165 22.05 -0.50 13.71
C ALA A 165 22.73 0.13 12.48
N GLY A 166 22.62 1.46 12.35
CA GLY A 166 23.35 2.23 11.35
C GLY A 166 22.90 3.69 11.33
N SER A 167 23.69 4.56 11.94
CA SER A 167 23.46 5.98 12.10
C SER A 167 23.24 6.74 10.78
N GLY A 168 22.28 7.66 10.80
CA GLY A 168 22.41 8.97 10.14
C GLY A 168 21.82 9.12 8.74
N VAL A 169 20.51 9.28 8.66
CA VAL A 169 19.84 10.30 7.83
C VAL A 169 18.45 10.56 8.43
N ALA A 170 18.18 11.83 8.76
CA ALA A 170 16.93 12.25 9.37
C ALA A 170 15.77 12.07 8.38
N ALA A 171 15.10 10.92 8.48
CA ALA A 171 13.71 10.81 8.08
C ALA A 171 12.91 11.81 8.92
N VAL A 172 12.10 12.62 8.25
CA VAL A 172 11.07 13.43 8.88
C VAL A 172 10.20 12.48 9.69
N ASN A 173 10.42 12.50 11.00
CA ASN A 173 9.66 11.74 11.97
C ASN A 173 8.20 12.17 11.81
N ALA A 174 7.32 11.25 11.43
CA ALA A 174 5.93 11.33 11.82
C ALA A 174 5.95 11.60 13.33
N ALA A 175 5.53 12.79 13.74
CA ALA A 175 5.67 13.25 15.11
C ALA A 175 5.13 12.16 16.04
N GLN A 176 6.03 11.49 16.78
CA GLN A 176 5.64 10.80 17.99
C GLN A 176 4.89 11.85 18.82
N ILE A 177 3.56 11.71 18.92
CA ILE A 177 2.81 12.54 19.84
C ILE A 177 3.28 12.10 21.23
N ASP A 178 4.21 12.86 21.80
CA ASP A 178 4.66 12.69 23.16
C ASP A 178 3.53 13.14 24.09
N VAL A 179 2.68 12.18 24.48
CA VAL A 179 1.53 12.39 25.35
C VAL A 179 1.94 13.02 26.70
N ASN A 180 3.20 12.85 27.12
CA ASN A 180 3.72 13.44 28.37
C ASN A 180 4.11 14.91 28.23
N ASN A 181 4.20 15.43 27.00
CA ASN A 181 4.58 16.82 26.70
C ASN A 181 3.43 17.64 26.09
N LEU A 182 2.20 17.10 26.13
CA LEU A 182 1.00 17.82 25.72
C LEU A 182 0.49 18.70 26.85
N THR A 183 0.12 19.94 26.53
CA THR A 183 -0.70 20.73 27.44
C THR A 183 -2.07 20.07 27.61
N PRO A 184 -2.76 20.24 28.75
CA PRO A 184 -4.09 19.66 28.97
C PRO A 184 -5.09 19.99 27.86
N GLN A 185 -5.01 21.19 27.27
CA GLN A 185 -5.88 21.61 26.18
C GLN A 185 -5.61 20.85 24.87
N GLN A 186 -4.34 20.53 24.59
CA GLN A 186 -3.96 19.75 23.41
C GLN A 186 -4.34 18.28 23.57
N ALA A 187 -4.17 17.72 24.77
CA ALA A 187 -4.60 16.36 25.09
C ALA A 187 -6.12 16.21 24.92
N ASP A 188 -6.89 17.17 25.45
CA ASP A 188 -8.35 17.19 25.30
C ASP A 188 -8.80 17.37 23.85
N ALA A 189 -8.10 18.20 23.07
CA ALA A 189 -8.40 18.40 21.65
C ALA A 189 -8.17 17.13 20.84
N LEU A 190 -7.05 16.45 21.09
CA LEU A 190 -6.74 15.16 20.48
C LEU A 190 -7.77 14.10 20.84
N LEU A 191 -8.15 14.00 22.13
CA LEU A 191 -9.15 13.03 22.58
C LEU A 191 -10.52 13.25 21.91
N ARG A 192 -10.94 14.52 21.76
CA ARG A 192 -12.17 14.88 21.04
C ARG A 192 -12.09 14.53 19.57
N ASP A 193 -10.95 14.75 18.93
CA ASP A 193 -10.78 14.45 17.51
C ASP A 193 -10.81 12.93 17.26
N LEU A 194 -10.09 12.16 18.07
CA LEU A 194 -10.12 10.69 18.03
C LEU A 194 -11.54 10.14 18.25
N TYR A 195 -12.29 10.71 19.20
CA TYR A 195 -13.68 10.29 19.44
C TYR A 195 -14.63 10.62 18.28
N LYS A 196 -14.48 11.78 17.63
CA LYS A 196 -15.30 12.18 16.47
C LYS A 196 -15.05 11.29 15.26
N ASN A 197 -13.79 10.96 15.01
CA ASN A 197 -13.36 10.16 13.86
C ASN A 197 -13.57 8.65 14.07
N ALA A 198 -13.79 8.19 15.31
CA ALA A 198 -14.13 6.80 15.60
C ALA A 198 -15.52 6.41 15.06
N ASP A 199 -15.71 5.15 14.70
CA ASP A 199 -17.01 4.59 14.33
C ASP A 199 -17.96 4.42 15.53
N GLU A 200 -19.25 4.19 15.27
CA GLU A 200 -20.29 4.13 16.30
C GLU A 200 -20.05 3.03 17.35
N LYS A 201 -19.48 1.88 16.94
CA LYS A 201 -19.17 0.79 17.85
C LYS A 201 -18.02 1.18 18.78
N ARG A 202 -16.93 1.73 18.24
CA ARG A 202 -15.79 2.21 19.05
C ARG A 202 -16.18 3.33 20.00
N ARG A 203 -17.04 4.26 19.57
CA ARG A 203 -17.57 5.30 20.47
C ARG A 203 -18.37 4.70 21.63
N LYS A 204 -19.20 3.69 21.37
CA LYS A 204 -19.98 2.99 22.41
C LYS A 204 -19.07 2.26 23.40
N ASP A 205 -18.08 1.53 22.89
CA ASP A 205 -17.13 0.80 23.74
C ASP A 205 -16.30 1.78 24.61
N PHE A 206 -15.89 2.92 24.05
CA PHE A 206 -15.21 3.99 24.80
C PHE A 206 -16.09 4.59 25.90
N MET A 207 -17.37 4.90 25.58
CA MET A 207 -18.31 5.44 26.57
C MET A 207 -18.60 4.45 27.69
N ARG A 208 -18.71 3.15 27.39
CA ARG A 208 -18.88 2.11 28.41
C ARG A 208 -17.71 2.06 29.38
N TRP A 209 -16.49 2.08 28.85
CA TRP A 209 -15.28 2.16 29.67
C TRP A 209 -15.23 3.42 30.52
N ALA A 210 -15.50 4.59 29.93
CA ALA A 210 -15.45 5.88 30.63
C ALA A 210 -16.52 5.99 31.75
N LEU A 211 -17.64 5.29 31.60
CA LEU A 211 -18.73 5.25 32.59
C LEU A 211 -18.64 4.06 33.55
N GLY A 212 -17.68 3.14 33.36
CA GLY A 212 -17.52 1.93 34.18
C GLY A 212 -18.66 0.92 34.05
N LEU A 213 -19.27 0.80 32.86
CA LEU A 213 -20.45 -0.04 32.57
C LEU A 213 -20.13 -1.39 31.90
#